data_AF-A0A3N7IJK1-F1
#
_entry.id   AF-A0A3N7IJK1-F1
#
_cell.length_a   1.000
_cell.length_b   1.000
_cell.length_c   1.000
_cell.angle_alpha   90.00
_cell.angle_beta   90.00
_cell.angle_gamma   90.00
#
_symmetry.space_group_name_H-M   'P 1'
#
loop_
_entity.id
_entity.type
_entity.pdbx_description
1 polymer ?
#
loop_
_entity_poly.entity_id
_entity_poly.type
_entity_poly.pdbx_seq_one_letter_code
_entity_poly.pdbx_strand_id
1 'polypeptide(L)' 'CMAISVERDSPTWQDMTADAEETVIEALRDLARWLYRQLEREYDYLTSDEAVDEAIVANEYSFTVDGKRFG' A
#
# COMPACT_ATOMS: atom_id res chain seq x y z
N CYS A 1 0.89 -10.11 13.96
CA CYS A 1 1.16 -8.73 14.44
C CYS A 1 2.54 -8.33 13.95
N MET A 2 2.72 -7.11 13.44
CA MET A 2 4.03 -6.59 13.03
C MET A 2 4.87 -6.29 14.29
N ALA A 3 6.06 -6.90 14.37
CA ALA A 3 7.03 -6.65 15.43
C ALA A 3 7.86 -5.40 15.09
N ILE A 4 7.91 -4.44 16.01
CA ILE A 4 8.67 -3.20 15.89
C ILE A 4 9.42 -3.02 17.22
N SER A 5 10.70 -2.66 17.14
CA SER A 5 11.50 -2.20 18.28
C SER A 5 11.87 -0.73 18.05
N VAL A 6 11.78 0.08 19.10
CA VAL A 6 12.12 1.51 19.03
C VAL A 6 13.24 1.78 20.02
N GLU A 7 14.34 2.32 19.51
CA GLU A 7 15.48 2.71 20.33
C GLU A 7 15.79 4.18 20.10
N ARG A 8 16.27 4.84 21.15
CA ARG A 8 16.72 6.23 21.06
C ARG A 8 18.21 6.26 20.76
N ASP A 9 18.55 6.71 19.57
CA ASP A 9 19.94 7.04 19.23
C ASP A 9 20.31 8.41 19.82
N SER A 10 21.07 8.41 20.92
CA SER A 10 21.45 9.62 21.64
C SER A 10 22.96 9.66 21.91
N PRO A 11 23.69 10.66 21.38
CA PRO A 11 25.13 10.79 21.63
C PRO A 11 25.47 11.13 23.10
N THR A 12 24.48 11.61 23.87
CA THR A 12 24.61 11.94 25.29
C THR A 12 23.98 10.88 26.22
N TRP A 13 23.64 9.69 25.70
CA TRP A 13 23.03 8.58 26.49
C TRP A 13 21.75 8.98 27.24
N GLN A 14 20.95 9.88 26.68
CA GLN A 14 19.69 10.25 27.30
C GLN A 14 18.66 9.14 27.09
N ASP A 15 18.04 8.68 28.18
CA ASP A 15 16.99 7.66 28.12
C ASP A 15 15.78 8.13 27.30
N MET A 16 15.05 7.15 26.79
CA MET A 16 13.78 7.36 26.13
C MET A 16 12.72 7.78 27.16
N THR A 17 11.81 8.68 26.78
CA THR A 17 10.65 8.99 27.63
C THR A 17 9.76 7.75 27.73
N ALA A 18 9.15 7.51 28.90
CA ALA A 18 8.42 6.28 29.21
C ALA A 18 7.42 5.84 28.11
N ASP A 19 6.72 6.79 27.47
CA ASP A 19 5.67 6.49 26.51
C ASP A 19 6.11 6.57 25.03
N ALA A 20 7.37 6.93 24.75
CA ALA A 20 7.81 7.19 23.38
C ALA A 20 7.84 5.92 22.52
N GLU A 21 8.31 4.80 23.07
CA GLU A 21 8.34 3.53 22.32
C GLU A 21 6.94 3.09 21.91
N GLU A 22 6.02 3.02 22.87
CA GLU A 22 4.64 2.63 22.58
C GLU A 22 3.96 3.57 21.58
N THR A 23 4.16 4.89 21.75
CA THR A 23 3.61 5.89 20.83
C THR A 23 4.11 5.71 19.40
N VAL A 24 5.41 5.47 19.23
CA VAL A 24 6.01 5.27 17.90
C VAL A 24 5.57 3.93 17.29
N ILE A 25 5.51 2.87 18.10
CA ILE A 25 5.05 1.55 17.65
C ILE A 25 3.61 1.65 17.13
N GLU A 26 2.70 2.27 17.89
CA GLU A 26 1.30 2.40 17.48
C GLU A 26 1.15 3.29 16.24
N ALA A 27 1.87 4.41 16.17
CA ALA A 27 1.87 5.27 14.98
C ALA A 27 2.31 4.50 13.71
N LEU A 28 3.36 3.67 13.81
CA LEU A 28 3.82 2.86 12.67
C LEU A 28 2.84 1.73 12.32
N ARG A 29 2.17 1.14 13.30
CA ARG A 29 1.11 0.14 13.06
C ARG A 29 -0.09 0.76 12.36
N ASP A 30 -0.50 1.95 12.76
CA ASP A 30 -1.60 2.67 12.14
C ASP A 30 -1.25 3.12 10.72
N LEU A 31 -0.03 3.60 10.50
CA LEU A 31 0.47 3.89 9.16
C LEU A 31 0.44 2.64 8.27
N ALA A 32 0.98 1.52 8.75
CA ALA A 32 0.97 0.27 7.99
C ALA A 32 -0.46 -0.16 7.64
N ARG A 33 -1.39 -0.08 8.60
CA ARG A 33 -2.81 -0.42 8.37
C ARG A 33 -3.46 0.52 7.35
N TRP A 34 -3.14 1.81 7.38
CA TRP A 34 -3.61 2.75 6.38
C TRP A 34 -3.05 2.42 5.00
N LEU A 35 -1.75 2.13 4.88
CA LEU A 35 -1.09 1.76 3.62
C LEU A 35 -1.71 0.49 3.01
N TYR A 36 -1.93 -0.54 3.82
CA TYR A 36 -2.55 -1.78 3.32
C TYR A 36 -3.96 -1.55 2.77
N ARG A 37 -4.77 -0.71 3.44
CA ARG A 37 -6.11 -0.35 2.94
C ARG A 37 -6.06 0.47 1.65
N GLN A 38 -5.06 1.34 1.49
CA GLN A 38 -4.88 2.08 0.25
C GLN A 38 -4.49 1.14 -0.89
N LEU A 39 -3.54 0.23 -0.65
CA LEU A 39 -3.10 -0.75 -1.63
C LEU A 39 -4.25 -1.68 -2.07
N GLU A 40 -5.07 -2.14 -1.12
CA GLU A 40 -6.25 -2.97 -1.42
C GLU A 40 -7.24 -2.22 -2.31
N ARG A 41 -7.55 -0.95 -2.00
CA ARG A 41 -8.44 -0.12 -2.83
C ARG A 41 -7.89 0.12 -4.23
N GLU A 42 -6.58 0.35 -4.34
CA GLU A 42 -5.93 0.54 -5.64
C GLU A 42 -5.96 -0.75 -6.45
N TYR A 43 -5.69 -1.89 -5.82
CA TYR A 43 -5.80 -3.19 -6.46
C TYR A 43 -7.22 -3.48 -6.97
N ASP A 44 -8.23 -3.21 -6.13
CA ASP A 44 -9.64 -3.38 -6.51
C ASP A 44 -10.00 -2.51 -7.72
N TYR A 45 -9.55 -1.25 -7.74
CA TYR A 45 -9.77 -0.36 -8.87
C TYR A 45 -9.03 -0.84 -10.13
N LEU A 46 -7.74 -1.15 -10.04
CA LEU A 46 -6.94 -1.58 -11.20
C LEU A 46 -7.41 -2.92 -11.79
N THR A 47 -8.10 -3.73 -10.99
CA THR A 47 -8.67 -5.01 -11.42
C THR A 47 -10.17 -4.91 -11.76
N SER A 48 -10.76 -3.71 -11.63
CA SER A 48 -12.16 -3.47 -12.01
C SER A 48 -12.35 -3.57 -13.52
N ASP A 49 -13.55 -3.98 -13.92
CA ASP A 49 -13.93 -4.08 -15.34
C ASP A 49 -13.78 -2.70 -16.02
N GLU A 50 -14.14 -1.62 -15.33
CA GLU A 50 -14.04 -0.25 -15.84
C GLU A 50 -12.58 0.14 -16.15
N ALA A 51 -11.64 -0.13 -15.24
CA ALA A 51 -10.23 0.19 -15.46
C ALA A 51 -9.61 -0.67 -16.58
N VAL A 52 -10.04 -1.93 -16.71
CA VAL A 52 -9.63 -2.81 -17.81
C VAL A 52 -10.17 -2.27 -19.15
N ASP A 53 -11.43 -1.86 -19.20
CA ASP A 53 -12.05 -1.27 -20.39
C ASP A 53 -11.35 0.03 -20.80
N GLU A 54 -11.10 0.93 -19.84
CA GLU A 54 -10.35 2.16 -20.08
C GLU A 54 -8.95 1.87 -20.64
N ALA A 55 -8.24 0.88 -20.10
CA ALA A 55 -6.91 0.49 -20.58
C ALA A 55 -6.95 -0.09 -22.00
N ILE A 56 -7.96 -0.90 -22.34
CA ILE A 56 -8.14 -1.46 -23.69
C ILE A 56 -8.36 -0.33 -24.70
N VAL A 57 -9.24 0.63 -24.37
CA VAL A 57 -9.54 1.78 -25.23
C VAL A 57 -8.32 2.69 -25.40
N ALA A 58 -7.64 3.04 -24.31
CA ALA A 58 -6.48 3.94 -24.33
C ALA A 58 -5.30 3.40 -25.14
N ASN A 59 -5.16 2.06 -25.21
CA ASN A 59 -4.11 1.41 -25.99
C ASN A 59 -4.58 0.98 -27.39
N GLU A 60 -5.80 1.33 -27.79
CA GLU A 60 -6.40 0.97 -29.08
C GLU A 60 -6.40 -0.55 -29.36
N TYR A 61 -6.54 -1.35 -28.29
CA TYR A 61 -6.56 -2.81 -28.42
C TYR A 61 -7.92 -3.31 -28.93
N SER A 62 -7.87 -4.30 -29.82
CA SER A 62 -9.05 -4.99 -30.34
C SER A 62 -8.93 -6.49 -30.12
N PHE A 63 -10.04 -7.13 -29.73
CA PHE A 63 -10.08 -8.56 -29.39
C PHE A 63 -11.22 -9.27 -30.12
N THR A 64 -10.97 -10.50 -30.60
CA THR A 64 -12.01 -11.32 -31.22
C THR A 64 -13.00 -11.81 -30.16
N VAL A 65 -14.12 -12.38 -30.60
CA VAL A 65 -15.12 -13.01 -29.69
C VAL A 65 -14.53 -14.12 -28.81
N ASP A 66 -13.41 -14.74 -29.24
CA ASP A 66 -12.67 -15.74 -28.48
C ASP A 66 -11.57 -15.13 -27.59
N GLY A 67 -11.51 -13.80 -27.47
CA GLY A 67 -10.53 -13.08 -26.64
C GLY A 67 -9.12 -12.97 -27.25
N LYS A 68 -8.94 -13.25 -28.54
CA LYS A 68 -7.62 -13.12 -29.19
C LYS A 68 -7.40 -11.68 -29.64
N ARG A 69 -6.26 -11.09 -29.28
CA ARG A 69 -5.88 -9.76 -29.77
C ARG A 69 -5.61 -9.80 -31.28
N PHE A 70 -6.04 -8.77 -31.98
CA PHE A 70 -5.77 -8.60 -33.41
C PHE A 70 -5.69 -7.11 -33.78
N GLY A 71 -5.11 -6.84 -34.95
CA GLY A 71 -4.61 -5.50 -35.32
C GLY A 71 -3.12 -5.39 -34.98
#